data_AF-A0A517SG99-F1
#
_entry.id   AF-A0A517SG99-F1
#
_cell.length_a   1.000
_cell.length_b   1.000
_cell.length_c   1.000
_cell.angle_alpha   90.00
_cell.angle_beta   90.00
_cell.angle_gamma   90.00
#
_symmetry.space_group_name_H-M   'P 1'
#
loop_
_entity.id
_entity.type
_entity.pdbx_description
1 polymer ?
#
loop_
_entity_poly.entity_id
_entity_poly.type
_entity_poly.pdbx_seq_one_letter_code
_entity_poly.pdbx_strand_id
1 'polypeptide(L)'
;MLAERLGYGWEGAVYRTQANTAIKVFKSEQHYARERDVYLRLRACRVSEVLGFGVPRLVDFDDLLRAVEMEIVAPPFVLDFAGAKLDVPSEFPAEVLEEWERDKEDQFEDDWPLVKSVMAEFERFGVFLGDVHPGNIRVRRR
;
A
#
# COMPACT_ATOMS: atom_id res chain seq x y z
N MET A 1 19.68 -12.76 0.69
CA MET A 1 20.57 -11.73 0.09
C MET A 1 19.76 -10.81 -0.81
N LEU A 2 20.08 -9.51 -0.82
CA LEU A 2 19.47 -8.52 -1.71
C LEU A 2 20.00 -8.70 -3.13
N ALA A 3 19.12 -8.58 -4.13
CA ALA A 3 19.45 -8.77 -5.55
C ALA A 3 19.53 -7.45 -6.32
N GLU A 4 18.46 -6.65 -6.31
CA GLU A 4 18.39 -5.36 -7.01
C GLU A 4 17.58 -4.33 -6.20
N ARG A 5 17.81 -3.04 -6.43
CA ARG A 5 16.99 -1.97 -5.85
C ARG A 5 15.81 -1.67 -6.77
N LEU A 6 14.59 -1.87 -6.28
CA LEU A 6 13.34 -1.61 -7.00
C LEU A 6 12.88 -0.16 -6.89
N GLY A 7 13.19 0.50 -5.78
CA GLY A 7 12.77 1.88 -5.53
C GLY A 7 13.57 2.56 -4.42
N TYR A 8 13.56 3.90 -4.43
CA TYR A 8 14.16 4.72 -3.38
C TYR A 8 13.45 6.07 -3.33
N GLY A 9 13.25 6.61 -2.12
CA GLY A 9 12.61 7.89 -1.94
C GLY A 9 12.70 8.45 -0.52
N TRP A 10 11.76 9.32 -0.21
CA TRP A 10 11.64 9.96 1.10
C TRP A 10 11.40 8.93 2.21
N GLU A 11 10.56 7.93 1.96
CA GLU A 11 10.19 6.94 2.97
C GLU A 11 11.28 5.91 3.26
N GLY A 12 12.15 5.65 2.27
CA GLY A 12 13.11 4.57 2.36
C GLY A 12 13.56 4.02 1.02
N ALA A 13 13.97 2.75 1.02
CA ALA A 13 14.45 2.02 -0.13
C ALA A 13 13.75 0.66 -0.23
N VAL A 14 13.46 0.21 -1.44
CA VAL A 14 12.88 -1.11 -1.71
C VAL A 14 13.88 -1.93 -2.53
N TYR A 15 14.12 -3.16 -2.10
CA TYR A 15 15.04 -4.10 -2.74
C TYR A 15 14.36 -5.42 -3.04
N ARG A 16 14.58 -5.98 -4.23
CA ARG A 16 14.23 -7.38 -4.51
C ARG A 16 15.23 -8.29 -3.80
N THR A 17 14.77 -9.43 -3.31
CA THR A 17 15.63 -10.50 -2.80
C THR A 17 15.84 -11.60 -3.84
N GLN A 18 16.81 -12.50 -3.60
CA GLN A 18 16.99 -13.70 -4.43
C GLN A 18 15.81 -14.68 -4.37
N ALA A 19 14.96 -14.59 -3.34
CA ALA A 19 13.75 -15.42 -3.21
C ALA A 19 12.54 -14.83 -3.97
N ASN A 20 12.75 -13.79 -4.78
CA ASN A 20 11.70 -13.07 -5.50
C ASN A 20 10.64 -12.42 -4.59
N THR A 21 11.06 -12.01 -3.40
CA THR A 21 10.33 -11.12 -2.49
C THR A 21 10.91 -9.71 -2.57
N ALA A 22 10.26 -8.75 -1.91
CA ALA A 22 10.73 -7.38 -1.79
C ALA A 22 10.91 -7.01 -0.31
N ILE A 23 12.04 -6.37 0.01
CA ILE A 23 12.31 -5.76 1.32
C ILE A 23 12.22 -4.24 1.19
N LYS A 24 11.32 -3.61 1.93
CA LYS A 24 11.26 -2.15 2.13
C LYS A 24 11.94 -1.82 3.45
N VAL A 25 12.97 -0.98 3.41
CA VAL A 25 13.67 -0.45 4.58
C VAL A 25 13.30 1.00 4.75
N PHE A 26 12.86 1.38 5.94
CA PHE A 26 12.26 2.68 6.21
C PHE A 26 13.20 3.61 6.96
N LYS A 27 13.13 4.91 6.64
CA LYS A 27 13.84 5.95 7.40
C LYS A 27 13.07 6.36 8.66
N SER A 28 11.74 6.38 8.56
CA SER A 28 10.82 6.78 9.63
C SER A 28 10.26 5.56 10.35
N GLU A 29 10.34 5.57 11.69
CA GLU A 29 9.70 4.57 12.55
C GLU A 29 8.18 4.58 12.39
N GLN A 30 7.58 5.75 12.19
CA GLN A 30 6.14 5.88 12.02
C GLN A 30 5.65 5.22 10.73
N HIS A 31 6.37 5.39 9.62
CA HIS A 31 6.01 4.78 8.33
C HIS A 31 6.20 3.27 8.38
N TYR A 32 7.31 2.83 8.99
CA TYR A 32 7.57 1.41 9.25
C TYR A 32 6.43 0.77 10.05
N ALA A 33 6.07 1.35 11.20
CA ALA A 33 5.05 0.81 12.08
C ALA A 33 3.69 0.70 11.38
N ARG A 34 3.29 1.75 10.64
CA ARG A 34 2.03 1.74 9.87
C ARG A 34 2.00 0.63 8.83
N GLU A 35 3.04 0.51 8.02
CA GLU A 35 3.08 -0.49 6.96
C GLU A 35 3.13 -1.92 7.53
N ARG A 36 3.97 -2.16 8.55
CA ARG A 36 4.01 -3.43 9.27
C ARG A 36 2.63 -3.80 9.84
N ASP A 37 1.98 -2.86 10.52
CA ASP A 37 0.72 -3.14 11.23
C ASP A 37 -0.44 -3.41 10.26
N VAL A 38 -0.48 -2.73 9.11
CA VAL A 38 -1.43 -3.05 8.04
C VAL A 38 -1.19 -4.45 7.48
N TYR A 39 0.07 -4.81 7.20
CA TYR A 39 0.40 -6.17 6.76
C TYR A 39 0.02 -7.24 7.79
N LEU A 40 0.24 -6.97 9.08
CA LEU A 40 -0.18 -7.85 10.16
C LEU A 40 -1.71 -8.03 10.21
N ARG A 41 -2.47 -6.93 10.04
CA ARG A 41 -3.95 -6.95 9.95
C ARG A 41 -4.42 -7.81 8.78
N LEU A 42 -3.90 -7.54 7.58
CA LEU A 42 -4.26 -8.27 6.37
C LEU A 42 -3.91 -9.75 6.45
N ARG A 43 -2.76 -10.09 7.06
CA ARG A 43 -2.36 -11.48 7.33
C ARG A 43 -3.34 -12.19 8.26
N ALA A 44 -3.80 -11.53 9.33
CA ALA A 44 -4.80 -12.09 10.23
C ALA A 44 -6.14 -12.37 9.52
N CYS A 45 -6.53 -11.49 8.58
CA CYS A 45 -7.69 -11.66 7.72
C CYS A 45 -7.46 -12.59 6.52
N ARG A 46 -6.24 -13.13 6.34
CA ARG A 46 -5.82 -13.96 5.19
C ARG A 46 -6.04 -13.30 3.83
N VAL A 47 -5.91 -11.97 3.78
CA VAL A 47 -6.06 -11.20 2.55
C VAL A 47 -4.80 -11.35 1.70
N SER A 48 -4.99 -11.69 0.43
CA SER A 48 -3.94 -11.61 -0.60
C SER A 48 -4.45 -11.04 -1.93
N GLU A 49 -5.75 -10.73 -1.99
CA GLU A 49 -6.40 -10.09 -3.12
C GLU A 49 -7.62 -9.31 -2.61
N VAL A 50 -7.91 -8.17 -3.25
CA VAL A 50 -9.11 -7.36 -3.03
C VAL A 50 -9.70 -7.01 -4.39
N LEU A 51 -10.90 -7.51 -4.71
CA LEU A 51 -11.58 -7.24 -5.98
C LEU A 51 -10.71 -7.50 -7.23
N GLY A 52 -9.90 -8.56 -7.21
CA GLY A 52 -8.96 -8.87 -8.29
C GLY A 52 -7.61 -8.17 -8.20
N PHE A 53 -7.43 -7.21 -7.28
CA PHE A 53 -6.14 -6.53 -7.05
C PHE A 53 -5.28 -7.36 -6.11
N GLY A 54 -4.11 -7.79 -6.59
CA GLY A 54 -3.14 -8.49 -5.76
C GLY A 54 -2.64 -7.60 -4.62
N VAL A 55 -2.60 -8.18 -3.42
CA VAL A 55 -2.06 -7.55 -2.22
C VAL A 55 -0.88 -8.39 -1.75
N PRO A 56 0.34 -7.82 -1.65
CA PRO A 56 1.49 -8.55 -1.14
C PRO A 56 1.20 -9.19 0.21
N ARG A 57 1.56 -10.47 0.39
CA ARG A 57 1.57 -11.05 1.73
C ARG A 57 2.87 -10.68 2.43
N LEU A 58 2.74 -10.44 3.73
CA LEU A 58 3.88 -10.29 4.63
C LEU A 58 4.66 -11.61 4.72
N VAL A 59 5.96 -11.54 4.44
CA VAL A 59 6.90 -12.63 4.64
C VAL A 59 7.50 -12.52 6.05
N ASP A 60 8.13 -11.39 6.36
CA ASP A 60 8.73 -11.12 7.67
C ASP A 60 8.92 -9.62 7.92
N PHE A 61 9.35 -9.23 9.13
CA PHE A 61 9.74 -7.87 9.47
C PHE A 61 10.81 -7.84 10.56
N ASP A 62 11.57 -6.74 10.61
CA ASP A 62 12.59 -6.50 11.65
C ASP A 62 12.42 -5.08 12.23
N ASP A 63 12.11 -5.00 13.52
CA ASP A 63 11.85 -3.74 14.22
C ASP A 63 13.13 -2.89 14.41
N LEU A 64 14.30 -3.53 14.56
CA LEU A 64 15.57 -2.84 14.75
C LEU A 64 16.04 -2.21 13.43
N LEU A 65 15.90 -2.95 12.34
CA LEU A 65 16.24 -2.47 11.00
C LEU A 65 15.14 -1.62 10.37
N ARG A 66 13.93 -1.61 10.96
CA ARG A 66 12.73 -0.99 10.40
C ARG A 66 12.52 -1.48 8.97
N ALA A 67 12.41 -2.79 8.82
CA ALA A 67 12.32 -3.44 7.51
C ALA A 67 11.09 -4.35 7.45
N VAL A 68 10.42 -4.34 6.30
CA VAL A 68 9.32 -5.26 5.98
C VAL A 68 9.69 -6.04 4.73
N GLU A 69 9.58 -7.36 4.79
CA GLU A 69 9.68 -8.26 3.64
C GLU A 69 8.29 -8.71 3.20
N MET A 70 7.97 -8.58 1.92
CA MET A 70 6.68 -8.94 1.34
C MET A 70 6.82 -9.61 -0.02
N GLU A 71 5.77 -10.29 -0.46
CA GLU A 71 5.70 -10.85 -1.81
C GLU A 71 5.71 -9.77 -2.91
N ILE A 72 6.09 -10.16 -4.12
CA ILE A 72 5.97 -9.29 -5.31
C ILE A 72 4.72 -9.71 -6.08
N VAL A 73 3.83 -8.75 -6.34
CA VAL A 73 2.60 -8.94 -7.13
C VAL A 73 2.68 -8.17 -8.45
N ALA A 74 1.96 -8.63 -9.47
CA ALA A 74 1.84 -7.94 -10.74
C ALA A 74 0.50 -7.18 -10.81
N PRO A 75 0.39 -6.11 -11.62
CA PRO A 75 -0.88 -5.41 -11.78
C PRO A 75 -1.99 -6.35 -12.28
N PRO A 76 -3.24 -6.16 -11.80
CA PRO A 76 -3.66 -5.12 -10.86
C PRO A 76 -3.18 -5.36 -9.42
N PHE A 77 -2.80 -4.29 -8.70
CA PHE A 77 -2.29 -4.41 -7.32
C PHE A 77 -2.62 -3.21 -6.42
N VAL A 78 -2.54 -3.44 -5.11
CA VAL A 78 -2.44 -2.40 -4.08
C VAL A 78 -1.14 -2.60 -3.29
N LEU A 79 -0.32 -1.56 -3.23
CA LEU A 79 0.99 -1.50 -2.58
C LEU A 79 1.07 -0.29 -1.66
N ASP A 80 2.17 -0.23 -0.90
CA ASP A 80 2.58 0.88 -0.05
C ASP A 80 1.53 1.31 0.99
N PHE A 81 1.68 0.77 2.19
CA PHE A 81 0.77 1.05 3.30
C PHE A 81 1.34 2.04 4.32
N ALA A 82 2.47 2.70 4.03
CA ALA A 82 3.10 3.64 4.96
C ALA A 82 2.22 4.85 5.29
N GLY A 83 1.37 5.27 4.34
CA GLY A 83 0.39 6.34 4.51
C GLY A 83 -0.94 5.91 5.12
N ALA A 84 -1.19 4.61 5.28
CA ALA A 84 -2.50 4.10 5.72
C ALA A 84 -2.72 4.28 7.23
N LYS A 85 -3.99 4.29 7.63
CA LYS A 85 -4.44 4.31 9.03
C LYS A 85 -5.26 3.08 9.33
N LEU A 86 -5.16 2.58 10.56
CA LEU A 86 -5.99 1.49 11.06
C LEU A 86 -7.14 2.04 11.92
N ASP A 87 -8.33 1.49 11.68
CA ASP A 87 -9.56 1.66 12.46
C ASP A 87 -10.09 3.11 12.61
N VAL A 88 -9.38 4.08 12.05
CA VAL A 88 -9.71 5.51 12.13
C VAL A 88 -9.64 6.13 10.73
N PRO A 89 -10.77 6.59 10.16
CA PRO A 89 -10.76 7.34 8.92
C PRO A 89 -10.06 8.69 9.10
N SER A 90 -9.56 9.26 8.02
CA SER A 90 -9.07 10.64 8.07
C SER A 90 -10.25 11.60 7.99
N GLU A 91 -10.36 12.48 8.99
CA GLU A 91 -11.33 13.58 8.98
C GLU A 91 -10.72 14.79 8.28
N PHE A 92 -11.30 15.18 7.15
CA PHE A 92 -10.92 16.38 6.41
C PHE A 92 -12.14 17.26 6.15
N PRO A 93 -11.97 18.59 6.05
CA PRO A 93 -13.04 19.49 5.61
C PRO A 93 -13.60 19.09 4.24
N ALA A 94 -14.89 19.34 4.00
CA ALA A 94 -15.56 18.96 2.75
C ALA A 94 -14.87 19.54 1.51
N GLU A 95 -14.42 20.79 1.58
CA GLU A 95 -13.66 21.45 0.51
C GLU A 95 -12.35 20.72 0.14
N VAL A 96 -11.64 20.18 1.14
CA VAL A 96 -10.41 19.40 0.93
C VAL A 96 -10.73 18.04 0.32
N LEU A 97 -11.84 17.42 0.72
CA LEU A 97 -12.30 16.15 0.15
C LEU A 97 -12.73 16.30 -1.32
N GLU A 98 -13.41 17.39 -1.68
CA GLU A 98 -13.82 17.68 -3.06
C GLU A 98 -12.64 17.96 -3.99
N GLU A 99 -11.62 18.69 -3.52
CA GLU A 99 -10.38 18.90 -4.26
C GLU A 99 -9.63 17.58 -4.44
N TRP A 100 -9.47 16.81 -3.35
CA TRP A 100 -8.84 15.50 -3.41
C TRP A 100 -9.56 14.54 -4.36
N GLU A 101 -10.90 14.49 -4.34
CA GLU A 101 -11.67 13.60 -5.22
C GLU A 101 -11.49 13.99 -6.69
N ARG A 102 -11.48 15.29 -7.03
CA ARG A 102 -11.16 15.76 -8.39
C ARG A 102 -9.76 15.36 -8.83
N ASP A 103 -8.77 15.51 -7.96
CA ASP A 103 -7.40 15.09 -8.26
C ASP A 103 -7.30 13.57 -8.51
N LYS A 104 -8.12 12.76 -7.84
CA LYS A 104 -8.17 11.30 -8.07
C LYS A 104 -8.93 10.93 -9.33
N GLU A 105 -9.99 11.64 -9.67
CA GLU A 105 -10.67 11.52 -10.97
C GLU A 105 -9.68 11.76 -12.12
N ASP A 106 -8.85 12.79 -12.03
CA ASP A 106 -7.83 13.08 -13.05
C ASP A 106 -6.71 12.02 -13.08
N GLN A 107 -6.28 11.50 -11.93
CA GLN A 107 -5.19 10.52 -11.86
C GLN A 107 -5.58 9.12 -12.34
N PHE A 108 -6.82 8.71 -12.11
CA PHE A 108 -7.31 7.37 -12.42
C PHE A 108 -8.27 7.32 -13.61
N GLU A 109 -8.74 8.48 -14.08
CA GLU A 109 -9.65 8.61 -15.22
C GLU A 109 -10.85 7.66 -15.07
N ASP A 110 -11.14 6.86 -16.10
CA ASP A 110 -12.25 5.88 -16.12
C ASP A 110 -12.14 4.80 -15.03
N ASP A 111 -10.97 4.59 -14.43
CA ASP A 111 -10.76 3.57 -13.41
C ASP A 111 -11.10 4.07 -11.98
N TRP A 112 -11.37 5.36 -11.78
CA TRP A 112 -11.63 5.92 -10.44
C TRP A 112 -12.77 5.21 -9.66
N PRO A 113 -13.93 4.88 -10.27
CA PRO A 113 -14.99 4.15 -9.56
C PRO A 113 -14.55 2.76 -9.07
N LEU A 114 -13.68 2.08 -9.81
CA LEU A 114 -13.11 0.80 -9.40
C LEU A 114 -12.16 0.99 -8.21
N VAL A 115 -11.30 2.01 -8.25
CA VAL A 115 -10.39 2.32 -7.14
C VAL A 115 -11.17 2.67 -5.87
N LYS A 116 -12.27 3.43 -5.95
CA LYS A 116 -13.15 3.68 -4.80
C LYS A 116 -13.72 2.38 -4.22
N SER A 117 -14.08 1.43 -5.07
CA SER A 117 -14.58 0.12 -4.61
C SER A 117 -13.48 -0.67 -3.89
N VAL A 118 -12.24 -0.63 -4.38
CA VAL A 118 -11.08 -1.23 -3.70
C VAL A 118 -10.86 -0.58 -2.34
N MET A 119 -10.85 0.76 -2.27
CA MET A 119 -10.71 1.49 -1.01
C MET A 119 -11.78 1.09 0.01
N ALA A 120 -13.05 1.05 -0.41
CA ALA A 120 -14.16 0.64 0.44
C ALA A 120 -14.01 -0.79 0.96
N GLU A 121 -13.46 -1.72 0.16
CA GLU A 121 -13.20 -3.09 0.63
C GLU A 121 -12.07 -3.13 1.66
N PHE A 122 -11.02 -2.31 1.51
CA PHE A 122 -9.97 -2.16 2.54
C PHE A 122 -10.53 -1.60 3.87
N GLU A 123 -11.47 -0.66 3.80
CA GLU A 123 -12.12 -0.11 4.99
C GLU A 123 -12.88 -1.17 5.80
N ARG A 124 -13.40 -2.22 5.14
CA ARG A 124 -14.04 -3.37 5.83
C ARG A 124 -13.05 -4.17 6.68
N PHE A 125 -11.75 -4.11 6.38
CA PHE A 125 -10.69 -4.67 7.21
C PHE A 125 -10.17 -3.68 8.27
N GLY A 126 -10.79 -2.49 8.35
CA GLY A 126 -10.33 -1.38 9.17
C GLY A 126 -9.07 -0.72 8.63
N VAL A 127 -8.76 -0.85 7.33
CA VAL A 127 -7.59 -0.24 6.69
C VAL A 127 -8.04 0.94 5.82
N PHE A 128 -7.66 2.15 6.21
CA PHE A 128 -7.96 3.36 5.46
C PHE A 128 -6.71 3.78 4.67
N LEU A 129 -6.76 3.64 3.35
CA LEU A 129 -5.62 3.94 2.46
C LEU A 129 -5.36 5.44 2.41
N GLY A 130 -4.11 5.85 2.65
CA GLY A 130 -3.71 7.26 2.63
C GLY A 130 -3.07 7.73 1.33
N ASP A 131 -2.20 6.91 0.72
CA ASP A 131 -1.40 7.31 -0.44
C ASP A 131 -1.98 6.73 -1.76
N VAL A 132 -3.18 7.19 -2.10
CA VAL A 132 -3.98 6.69 -3.23
C VAL A 132 -3.52 7.36 -4.52
N HIS A 133 -2.69 6.68 -5.33
CA HIS A 133 -2.30 7.14 -6.67
C HIS A 133 -1.86 5.96 -7.56
N PRO A 134 -1.69 6.14 -8.90
CA PRO A 134 -1.41 5.03 -9.84
C PRO A 134 -0.09 4.25 -9.63
N GLY A 135 0.78 4.73 -8.74
CA GLY A 135 1.99 4.03 -8.32
C GLY A 135 1.70 2.94 -7.28
N ASN A 136 0.74 3.20 -6.39
CA ASN A 136 0.40 2.33 -5.27
C ASN A 136 -0.87 1.52 -5.54
N ILE A 137 -1.80 2.05 -6.33
CA ILE A 137 -2.97 1.31 -6.83
C ILE A 137 -2.88 1.28 -8.34
N ARG A 138 -2.56 0.11 -8.92
CA ARG A 138 -2.42 -0.02 -10.37
C ARG A 138 -3.47 -0.96 -10.92
N VAL A 139 -4.22 -0.48 -11.91
CA VAL A 139 -5.39 -1.20 -12.47
C VAL A 139 -5.00 -2.03 -13.71
N ARG A 140 -4.09 -1.51 -14.55
CA ARG A 140 -3.67 -2.16 -15.79
C ARG A 140 -2.15 -2.26 -15.88
N ARG A 141 -1.66 -3.26 -16.62
CA ARG A 141 -0.25 -3.29 -17.04
C ARG A 141 -0.07 -2.25 -18.15
N ARG A 142 0.91 -1.36 -17.99
CA ARG A 142 1.41 -0.52 -19.09
C ARG A 142 2.38 -1.31 -19.95
#